data_AF-A0A6B3NIE9-F1
#
_entry.id   AF-A0A6B3NIE9-F1
#
_cell.length_a   1.000
_cell.length_b   1.000
_cell.length_c   1.000
_cell.angle_alpha   90.00
_cell.angle_beta   90.00
_cell.angle_gamma   90.00
#
_symmetry.space_group_name_H-M   'P 1'
#
loop_
_entity.id
_entity.type
_entity.pdbx_description
1 polymer ?
#
loop_
_entity_poly.entity_id
_entity_poly.type
_entity_poly.pdbx_seq_one_letter_code
_entity_poly.pdbx_strand_id
1 'polypeptide(L)' 'MKAIHQLIRCNYARLSGAIQAEQIFLSELSELTNDEKFRQSIAEIIYSLNEVSDTLDLQRRYLKADNNNQKWL' A
#
# COMPACT_ATOMS: atom_id res chain seq x y z
N MET A 1 16.88 -0.28 17.83
CA MET A 1 15.86 0.62 17.22
C MET A 1 16.07 0.89 15.74
N LYS A 2 17.19 1.49 15.28
CA LYS A 2 17.41 1.80 13.85
C LYS A 2 17.27 0.60 12.90
N ALA A 3 17.83 -0.56 13.26
CA ALA A 3 17.71 -1.79 12.46
C ALA A 3 16.26 -2.31 12.38
N ILE A 4 15.49 -2.20 13.48
CA ILE A 4 14.07 -2.59 13.54
C ILE A 4 13.23 -1.65 12.67
N HIS A 5 13.46 -0.32 12.75
CA HIS A 5 12.76 0.65 11.90
C HIS A 5 13.05 0.40 10.42
N GLN A 6 14.30 0.08 10.07
CA GLN A 6 14.67 -0.24 8.69
C GLN A 6 13.97 -1.52 8.22
N LEU A 7 13.92 -2.57 9.05
CA LEU A 7 13.23 -3.82 8.74
C LEU A 7 11.73 -3.58 8.49
N ILE A 8 11.06 -2.85 9.39
CA ILE A 8 9.63 -2.51 9.25
C ILE A 8 9.39 -1.70 7.97
N ARG A 9 10.25 -0.73 7.66
CA ARG A 9 10.16 0.05 6.42
C ARG A 9 10.30 -0.81 5.17
N CYS A 10 11.24 -1.75 5.15
CA CYS A 10 11.40 -2.69 4.04
C CYS A 10 10.15 -3.56 3.88
N ASN A 11 9.56 -4.03 4.99
CA ASN A 11 8.33 -4.81 4.95
C ASN A 11 7.15 -3.99 4.40
N TYR A 12 6.98 -2.74 4.83
CA TYR A 12 5.92 -1.88 4.29
C TYR A 12 6.10 -1.58 2.80
N ALA A 13 7.33 -1.33 2.34
CA ALA A 13 7.60 -1.17 0.92
C ALA A 13 7.27 -2.44 0.12
N ARG A 14 7.62 -3.63 0.64
CA ARG A 14 7.29 -4.91 0.01
C ARG A 14 5.79 -5.15 -0.07
N LEU A 15 5.06 -4.88 1.02
CA LEU A 15 3.61 -5.08 1.08
C LEU A 15 2.87 -4.11 0.16
N SER A 16 3.24 -2.82 0.17
CA SER A 16 2.66 -1.83 -0.73
C SER A 16 2.89 -2.20 -2.20
N GLY A 17 4.10 -2.65 -2.57
CA GLY A 17 4.38 -3.13 -3.93
C GLY A 17 3.54 -4.35 -4.33
N ALA A 18 3.31 -5.30 -3.41
CA ALA A 18 2.45 -6.45 -3.68
C ALA A 18 0.97 -6.05 -3.87
N ILE A 19 0.48 -5.11 -3.06
CA ILE A 19 -0.88 -4.56 -3.19
C ILE A 19 -1.05 -3.85 -4.54
N GLN A 20 -0.07 -3.04 -4.95
CA GLN A 20 -0.11 -2.36 -6.25
C GLN A 20 -0.17 -3.35 -7.41
N ALA A 21 0.63 -4.43 -7.36
CA ALA A 21 0.59 -5.47 -8.38
C ALA A 21 -0.78 -6.16 -8.45
N GLU A 22 -1.40 -6.45 -7.30
CA GLU A 22 -2.75 -7.02 -7.24
C GLU A 22 -3.81 -6.07 -7.81
N GLN A 23 -3.75 -4.78 -7.46
CA GLN A 23 -4.68 -3.78 -8.00
C GLN A 23 -4.60 -3.67 -9.54
N ILE A 24 -3.40 -3.73 -10.10
CA ILE A 24 -3.19 -3.75 -11.56
C ILE A 24 -3.84 -5.00 -12.15
N PHE A 25 -3.54 -6.18 -11.61
CA PHE A 25 -4.11 -7.44 -12.07
C PHE A 25 -5.64 -7.43 -12.04
N LEU A 26 -6.24 -6.97 -10.93
CA LEU A 26 -7.69 -6.89 -10.79
C LEU A 26 -8.30 -5.88 -11.78
N SER A 27 -7.64 -4.74 -12.02
CA SER A 27 -8.08 -3.76 -13.01
C SER A 27 -8.13 -4.38 -14.41
N GLU A 28 -7.05 -5.04 -14.83
CA GLU A 28 -6.98 -5.76 -16.10
C GLU A 28 -8.05 -6.84 -16.20
N LEU A 29 -8.25 -7.63 -15.13
CA LEU A 29 -9.27 -8.67 -15.08
C LEU A 29 -10.69 -8.10 -15.24
N SER A 30 -10.96 -6.92 -14.68
CA SER A 30 -12.25 -6.25 -14.79
C SER A 30 -12.54 -5.75 -16.21
N GLU A 31 -11.51 -5.44 -17.00
CA GLU A 31 -11.66 -5.02 -18.40
C GLU A 31 -11.97 -6.20 -19.33
N LEU A 32 -11.58 -7.43 -18.94
CA LEU A 32 -11.80 -8.64 -19.74
C LEU A 32 -13.22 -9.19 -19.65
N THR A 33 -14.06 -8.64 -18.78
CA THR A 33 -15.44 -9.10 -18.58
C THR A 33 -16.46 -8.02 -18.94
N ASN A 34 -17.62 -8.44 -19.44
CA ASN A 34 -18.78 -7.57 -19.66
C ASN A 34 -19.80 -7.65 -18.51
N ASP A 35 -19.51 -8.44 -17.47
CA ASP A 35 -20.38 -8.54 -16.29
C ASP A 35 -20.19 -7.33 -15.37
N GLU A 36 -21.19 -6.45 -15.38
CA GLU A 36 -21.16 -5.22 -14.58
C GLU A 36 -21.11 -5.48 -13.06
N LYS A 37 -21.75 -6.55 -12.56
CA LYS A 37 -21.69 -6.89 -11.14
C LYS A 37 -20.30 -7.34 -10.74
N PHE A 38 -19.65 -8.10 -11.61
CA PHE A 38 -18.25 -8.49 -11.41
C PHE A 38 -17.35 -7.26 -11.39
N ARG A 39 -17.49 -6.36 -12.38
CA ARG A 39 -16.70 -5.10 -12.44
C ARG A 39 -16.89 -4.25 -11.19
N GLN A 40 -18.12 -4.12 -10.70
CA GLN A 40 -18.41 -3.39 -9.46
C GLN A 40 -17.74 -4.05 -8.25
N SER A 41 -17.81 -5.39 -8.15
CA SER A 41 -17.15 -6.13 -7.06
C SER A 41 -15.63 -5.93 -7.08
N ILE A 42 -15.02 -5.91 -8.26
CA ILE A 42 -13.59 -5.64 -8.42
C ILE A 42 -13.24 -4.19 -8.01
N ALA A 43 -14.05 -3.21 -8.41
CA ALA A 43 -13.83 -1.81 -8.05
C ALA A 43 -13.84 -1.60 -6.53
N GLU A 44 -14.76 -2.28 -5.82
CA GLU A 44 -14.82 -2.26 -4.35
C GLU A 44 -13.55 -2.85 -3.72
N ILE A 45 -13.04 -3.97 -4.25
CA ILE A 45 -11.80 -4.59 -3.78
C ILE A 45 -10.61 -3.64 -4.03
N ILE A 46 -10.48 -3.06 -5.22
CA ILE A 46 -9.41 -2.12 -5.56
C ILE A 46 -9.42 -0.92 -4.60
N TYR A 47 -10.60 -0.40 -4.29
CA TYR A 47 -10.77 0.70 -3.32
C TYR A 47 -10.25 0.33 -1.93
N SER A 48 -10.68 -0.81 -1.38
CA SER A 48 -10.20 -1.29 -0.08
C SER A 48 -8.69 -1.55 -0.07
N LEU A 49 -8.14 -2.11 -1.14
CA LEU A 49 -6.69 -2.30 -1.28
C LEU A 49 -5.93 -0.97 -1.30
N ASN A 50 -6.52 0.07 -1.89
CA ASN A 50 -5.91 1.39 -1.95
C ASN A 50 -5.77 2.01 -0.55
N GLU A 51 -6.81 1.91 0.28
CA GLU A 51 -6.78 2.39 1.67
C GLU A 51 -5.66 1.72 2.49
N VAL A 52 -5.46 0.41 2.28
CA VAL A 52 -4.39 -0.35 2.95
C VAL A 52 -3.02 0.11 2.46
N SER A 53 -2.83 0.26 1.15
CA SER A 53 -1.57 0.74 0.58
C SER A 53 -1.23 2.14 1.10
N ASP A 54 -2.19 3.06 1.11
CA ASP A 54 -2.02 4.42 1.63
C ASP A 54 -1.61 4.43 3.11
N THR A 55 -2.24 3.57 3.91
CA THR A 55 -1.91 3.40 5.33
C THR A 55 -0.47 2.90 5.51
N LEU A 56 -0.04 1.90 4.74
CA LEU A 56 1.34 1.38 4.80
C LEU A 56 2.36 2.45 4.41
N ASP A 57 2.06 3.24 3.39
CA ASP A 57 2.93 4.33 2.94
C ASP A 57 3.01 5.46 3.98
N LEU A 58 1.91 5.79 4.64
CA LEU A 58 1.88 6.74 5.74
C LEU A 58 2.75 6.26 6.90
N GLN A 59 2.57 5.02 7.35
CA GLN A 59 3.38 4.43 8.43
C GLN A 59 4.87 4.38 8.05
N ARG A 60 5.20 4.07 6.79
CA ARG A 60 6.57 4.10 6.28
C ARG A 60 7.20 5.49 6.35
N ARG A 61 6.42 6.55 6.07
CA ARG A 61 6.87 7.95 6.18
C ARG A 61 7.12 8.36 7.62
N TYR A 62 6.25 7.98 8.56
CA TYR A 62 6.45 8.27 9.99
C TYR A 62 7.72 7.62 10.55
N LEU A 63 8.04 6.39 10.13
CA LEU A 63 9.31 5.73 10.49
C LEU A 63 10.57 6.42 9.92
N LYS A 64 10.41 7.33 8.94
CA LYS A 64 11.49 8.16 8.40
C LYS A 64 11.65 9.49 9.16
N ALA A 65 10.58 10.00 9.77
CA ALA A 65 10.54 11.30 10.44
C ALA A 65 11.35 11.34 11.76
N ASP A 66 11.58 10.20 12.39
CA ASP A 66 12.35 10.11 13.66
C ASP A 66 13.83 10.50 13.56
N ASN A 67 14.40 10.60 12.36
CA ASN A 67 15.78 11.09 12.22
C ASN A 67 15.90 12.63 12.21
N ASN A 68 14.79 13.37 12.11
CA ASN A 68 14.82 14.84 12.04
C ASN A 68 14.37 15.54 13.35
N ASN A 69 13.72 14.83 14.27
CA ASN A 69 13.28 15.39 15.56
C ASN A 69 14.34 15.39 16.66
N GLN A 70 15.56 14.89 16.40
CA GLN A 70 16.69 14.98 17.33
C GLN A 70 17.61 16.21 17.09
N LYS A 71 17.24 17.13 16.19
CA LYS A 71 18.03 18.34 15.92
C LYS A 71 17.64 19.58 16.75
N TRP A 72 16.68 19.43 17.68
CA TRP A 72 16.18 20.53 18.52
C TRP A 72 16.18 20.23 20.03
N LEU A 73 17.09 19.37 20.49
CA LEU A 73 17.50 19.21 21.89
C LEU A 73 19.02 19.22 21.95
#